data_AF-A0A3D4JCJ1-F1
#
_entry.id   AF-A0A3D4JCJ1-F1
#
_cell.length_a   1.000
_cell.length_b   1.000
_cell.length_c   1.000
_cell.angle_alpha   90.00
_cell.angle_beta   90.00
_cell.angle_gamma   90.00
#
_symmetry.space_group_name_H-M   'P 1'
#
loop_
_entity.id
_entity.type
_entity.pdbx_description
1 polymer ?
#
loop_
_entity_poly.entity_id
_entity_poly.type
_entity_poly.pdbx_seq_one_letter_code
_entity_poly.pdbx_strand_id
1 'polypeptide(L)'
;MFVVNGKTYKSLAELARDAGIPYNRAYKRRQRGFSDYEIFFGKPKVKKPSPSKKEITKGKIVIINNKTYPSIKAAYEYFQPKASYNTVKHRILILKWTIEEAFEVKNRSKLRKRRKKNNKKNGYIVDGVMYVSIKELHIAFKQPYYLIYNRIKNGVDCY
;
A
#
# COMPACT_ATOMS: atom_id res chain seq x y z
N MET A 1 -4.78 -27.59 24.66
CA MET A 1 -3.60 -28.21 25.31
C MET A 1 -2.44 -28.07 24.34
N PHE A 2 -1.26 -27.72 24.83
CA PHE A 2 -0.07 -27.51 23.99
C PHE A 2 1.01 -28.52 24.39
N VAL A 3 1.73 -29.08 23.43
CA VAL A 3 2.74 -30.12 23.70
C VAL A 3 4.07 -29.74 23.06
N VAL A 4 5.12 -29.63 23.88
CA VAL A 4 6.48 -29.32 23.42
C VAL A 4 7.47 -30.24 24.15
N ASN A 5 8.22 -31.06 23.42
CA ASN A 5 9.22 -32.00 23.97
C ASN A 5 8.68 -32.89 25.11
N GLY A 6 7.44 -33.38 24.99
CA GLY A 6 6.80 -34.22 26.02
C GLY A 6 6.27 -33.47 27.24
N LYS A 7 6.55 -32.17 27.39
CA LYS A 7 5.87 -31.31 28.37
C LYS A 7 4.53 -30.86 27.82
N THR A 8 3.50 -30.91 28.67
CA THR A 8 2.15 -30.45 28.33
C THR A 8 1.85 -29.14 29.06
N TYR A 9 1.27 -28.17 28.35
CA TYR A 9 0.86 -26.89 28.90
C TYR A 9 -0.65 -26.72 28.76
N LYS A 10 -1.29 -26.22 29.82
CA LYS A 10 -2.75 -26.01 29.85
C LYS A 10 -3.15 -24.83 28.98
N SER A 11 -2.29 -23.81 28.90
CA SER A 11 -2.59 -22.57 28.17
C SER A 11 -1.39 -22.05 27.37
N LEU A 12 -1.68 -21.20 26.38
CA LEU A 12 -0.65 -20.51 25.60
C LEU A 12 0.17 -19.54 26.47
N ALA A 13 -0.42 -19.00 27.53
CA ALA A 13 0.25 -18.10 28.48
C ALA A 13 1.30 -18.85 29.31
N GLU A 14 1.00 -20.08 29.72
CA GLU A 14 1.93 -20.95 30.42
C GLU A 14 3.09 -21.36 29.51
N LEU A 15 2.80 -21.78 28.28
CA LEU A 15 3.82 -22.06 27.25
C LEU A 15 4.71 -20.85 26.99
N ALA A 16 4.13 -19.64 26.87
CA ALA A 16 4.89 -18.42 26.65
C ALA A 16 5.80 -18.05 27.83
N ARG A 17 5.32 -18.28 29.07
CA ARG A 17 6.09 -18.06 30.29
C ARG A 17 7.30 -19.01 30.37
N ASP A 18 7.10 -20.29 30.08
CA ASP A 18 8.18 -21.29 30.07
C ASP A 18 9.19 -21.03 28.94
N ALA A 19 8.71 -20.60 27.75
CA ALA A 19 9.55 -20.22 26.63
C ALA A 19 10.26 -18.85 26.80
N GLY A 20 10.01 -18.11 27.89
CA GLY A 20 10.58 -16.79 28.11
C GLY A 20 10.17 -15.73 27.07
N ILE A 21 9.00 -15.88 26.45
CA ILE A 21 8.48 -14.93 25.45
C ILE A 21 7.20 -14.23 25.93
N PRO A 22 6.94 -12.97 25.52
CA PRO A 22 5.67 -12.31 25.85
C PRO A 22 4.47 -13.05 25.24
N TYR A 23 3.37 -13.13 26.00
CA TYR A 23 2.12 -13.77 25.55
C TYR A 23 1.67 -13.30 24.16
N ASN A 24 1.69 -11.98 23.91
CA ASN A 24 1.29 -11.41 22.63
C ASN A 24 2.16 -11.93 21.47
N ARG A 25 3.46 -12.18 21.70
CA ARG A 25 4.34 -12.78 20.70
C ARG A 25 3.94 -14.23 20.40
N ALA A 26 3.65 -15.03 21.43
CA ALA A 26 3.16 -16.39 21.27
C ALA A 26 1.81 -16.43 20.53
N TYR A 27 0.88 -15.55 20.90
CA TYR A 27 -0.42 -15.38 20.26
C TYR A 27 -0.29 -15.04 18.77
N LYS A 28 0.56 -14.08 18.42
CA LYS A 28 0.81 -13.70 17.02
C LYS A 28 1.49 -14.82 16.22
N ARG A 29 2.39 -15.62 16.84
CA ARG A 29 2.97 -16.81 16.19
C ARG A 29 1.88 -17.85 15.90
N ARG A 30 1.00 -18.13 16.85
CA ARG A 30 -0.14 -19.03 16.67
C ARG A 30 -1.11 -18.56 15.58
N GLN A 31 -1.48 -17.27 15.56
CA GLN A 31 -2.33 -16.70 14.51
C GLN A 31 -1.71 -16.83 13.09
N ARG A 32 -0.38 -16.90 12.99
CA ARG A 32 0.35 -17.11 11.73
C ARG A 32 0.53 -18.60 11.39
N GLY A 33 -0.09 -19.51 12.15
CA GLY A 33 -0.01 -20.95 11.93
C GLY A 33 1.30 -21.60 12.36
N PHE A 34 2.00 -21.03 13.35
CA PHE A 34 3.19 -21.68 13.93
C PHE A 34 2.75 -22.88 14.78
N SER A 35 3.52 -23.98 14.71
CA SER A 35 3.31 -25.13 15.60
C SER A 35 3.71 -24.79 17.04
N ASP A 36 3.24 -25.57 18.02
CA ASP A 36 3.58 -25.37 19.43
C ASP A 36 5.10 -25.34 19.67
N TYR A 37 5.84 -26.21 18.98
CA TYR A 37 7.30 -26.25 18.99
C TYR A 37 7.92 -24.97 18.40
N GLU A 38 7.42 -24.50 17.25
CA GLU A 38 7.89 -23.26 16.62
C GLU A 38 7.50 -22.01 17.43
N ILE A 39 6.38 -22.06 18.16
CA ILE A 39 5.99 -20.99 19.08
C ILE A 39 7.02 -20.91 20.21
N PHE A 40 7.46 -22.07 20.73
CA PHE A 40 8.42 -22.16 21.82
C PHE A 40 9.84 -21.74 21.36
N PHE A 41 10.42 -22.44 20.38
CA PHE A 41 11.83 -22.24 19.96
C PHE A 41 12.02 -21.19 18.85
N GLY A 42 10.93 -20.79 18.18
CA GLY A 42 11.01 -19.98 16.96
C GLY A 42 11.18 -20.83 15.70
N LYS A 43 11.02 -20.21 14.53
CA LYS A 43 11.31 -20.87 13.25
C LYS A 43 12.82 -20.93 13.03
N PRO A 44 13.38 -22.09 12.62
CA PRO A 44 14.76 -22.14 12.22
C PRO A 44 14.99 -21.14 11.10
N LYS A 45 16.06 -20.34 11.21
CA LYS A 45 16.46 -19.44 10.13
C LYS A 45 16.95 -20.33 8.98
N VAL A 46 16.08 -20.61 8.01
CA VAL A 46 16.52 -21.19 6.74
C VAL A 46 17.50 -20.19 6.15
N LYS A 47 18.79 -20.55 6.13
CA LYS A 47 19.80 -19.77 5.42
C LYS A 47 19.37 -19.79 3.96
N LYS A 48 18.74 -18.69 3.51
CA LYS A 48 18.48 -18.52 2.09
C LYS A 48 19.84 -18.65 1.40
N PRO A 49 19.96 -19.41 0.29
CA PRO A 49 21.19 -19.38 -0.49
C PRO A 49 21.52 -17.91 -0.74
N SER A 50 22.78 -17.53 -0.50
CA SER A 50 23.21 -16.20 -0.87
C SER A 50 22.80 -15.99 -2.33
N PRO A 51 22.18 -14.84 -2.67
CA PRO A 51 21.88 -14.58 -4.06
C PRO A 51 23.19 -14.75 -4.82
N SER A 52 23.24 -15.70 -5.76
CA SER A 52 24.38 -15.87 -6.65
C SER A 52 24.72 -14.48 -7.21
N LYS A 53 26.02 -14.20 -7.40
CA LYS A 53 26.47 -12.91 -7.96
C LYS A 53 25.68 -12.66 -9.24
N LYS A 54 24.65 -11.82 -9.16
CA LYS A 54 23.83 -11.49 -10.32
C LYS A 54 24.79 -10.87 -11.31
N GLU A 55 24.88 -11.45 -12.50
CA GLU A 55 25.64 -10.85 -13.59
C GLU A 55 25.22 -9.39 -13.71
N ILE A 56 26.20 -8.50 -13.80
CA ILE A 56 25.95 -7.07 -13.93
C ILE A 56 25.33 -6.87 -15.31
N THR A 57 24.00 -6.96 -15.37
CA THR A 57 23.27 -6.70 -16.61
C THR A 57 23.64 -5.30 -17.07
N LYS A 58 24.18 -5.21 -18.29
CA LYS A 58 24.49 -3.92 -18.91
C LYS A 58 23.19 -3.11 -18.94
N GLY A 59 23.28 -1.83 -18.55
CA GLY A 59 22.13 -0.94 -18.52
C GLY A 59 21.46 -0.85 -19.89
N LYS A 60 20.16 -0.54 -19.92
CA LYS A 60 19.48 -0.25 -21.19
C LYS A 60 20.08 0.99 -21.83
N ILE A 61 20.41 0.91 -23.12
CA ILE A 61 20.86 2.05 -23.93
C ILE A 61 19.72 3.08 -24.01
N VAL A 62 20.07 4.35 -23.92
CA VAL A 62 19.12 5.47 -23.85
C VAL A 62 19.48 6.47 -24.95
N ILE A 63 18.48 6.98 -25.67
CA ILE A 63 18.68 8.00 -26.72
C ILE A 63 18.02 9.30 -26.26
N ILE A 64 18.78 10.40 -26.28
CA ILE A 64 18.31 11.74 -25.89
C ILE A 64 18.86 12.76 -26.89
N ASN A 65 18.01 13.53 -27.57
CA ASN A 65 18.41 14.53 -28.58
C ASN A 65 19.40 13.96 -29.62
N ASN A 66 19.11 12.79 -30.19
CA ASN A 66 19.96 12.06 -31.15
C ASN A 66 21.34 11.61 -30.62
N LYS A 67 21.62 11.72 -29.32
CA LYS A 67 22.82 11.16 -28.68
C LYS A 67 22.47 9.86 -27.97
N THR A 68 23.32 8.84 -28.14
CA THR A 68 23.18 7.52 -27.53
C THR A 68 24.03 7.43 -26.25
N TYR A 69 23.44 6.91 -25.17
CA TYR A 69 24.09 6.71 -23.89
C TYR A 69 23.98 5.25 -23.46
N PRO A 70 25.05 4.65 -22.90
CA PRO A 70 25.05 3.22 -22.55
C PRO A 70 24.12 2.89 -21.37
N SER A 71 23.77 3.87 -20.55
CA SER A 71 22.83 3.70 -19.44
C SER A 71 22.15 5.02 -19.06
N ILE A 72 21.05 4.92 -18.30
CA ILE A 72 20.39 6.08 -17.69
C ILE A 72 21.37 6.85 -16.78
N LYS A 73 22.30 6.14 -16.11
CA LYS A 73 23.29 6.77 -15.23
C LYS A 73 24.29 7.61 -16.02
N ALA A 74 24.81 7.09 -17.13
CA ALA A 74 25.70 7.83 -18.01
C ALA A 74 25.02 9.08 -18.59
N ALA A 75 23.75 8.98 -18.99
CA ALA A 75 22.98 10.14 -19.39
C ALA A 75 22.79 11.15 -18.23
N TYR A 76 22.56 10.68 -17.00
CA TYR A 76 22.38 11.53 -15.82
C TYR A 76 23.63 12.33 -15.48
N GLU A 77 24.80 11.69 -15.55
CA GLU A 77 26.10 12.35 -15.32
C GLU A 77 26.40 13.41 -16.39
N TYR A 78 25.95 13.20 -17.63
CA TYR A 78 26.11 14.16 -18.72
C TYR A 78 25.17 15.37 -18.63
N PHE A 79 23.86 15.14 -18.41
CA PHE A 79 22.86 16.22 -18.42
C PHE A 79 22.70 16.95 -17.09
N GLN A 80 23.07 16.32 -15.96
CA GLN A 80 22.96 16.85 -14.60
C GLN A 80 21.64 17.61 -14.32
N PRO A 81 20.48 16.98 -14.54
CA PRO A 81 19.19 17.63 -14.33
C PRO A 81 19.03 18.02 -12.85
N LYS A 82 18.14 18.99 -12.58
CA LYS A 82 17.89 19.46 -11.20
C LYS A 82 17.29 18.34 -10.33
N ALA A 83 16.54 17.43 -10.93
CA ALA A 83 15.97 16.29 -10.24
C ALA A 83 17.01 15.20 -9.93
N SER A 84 16.88 14.55 -8.77
CA SER A 84 17.77 13.44 -8.40
C SER A 84 17.68 12.25 -9.37
N TYR A 85 18.73 11.44 -9.44
CA TYR A 85 18.76 10.21 -10.26
C TYR A 85 17.57 9.29 -9.97
N ASN A 86 17.19 9.11 -8.70
CA ASN A 86 16.03 8.30 -8.33
C ASN A 86 14.72 8.92 -8.82
N THR A 87 14.61 10.24 -8.80
CA THR A 87 13.46 10.95 -9.37
C THR A 87 13.38 10.74 -10.87
N VAL A 88 14.49 10.84 -11.61
CA VAL A 88 14.56 10.56 -13.05
C VAL A 88 14.15 9.11 -13.33
N LYS A 89 14.70 8.14 -12.59
CA LYS A 89 14.36 6.72 -12.73
C LYS A 89 12.88 6.47 -12.45
N HIS A 90 12.30 7.10 -11.43
CA HIS A 90 10.88 7.01 -11.11
C HIS A 90 9.99 7.61 -12.20
N ARG A 91 10.36 8.78 -12.74
CA ARG A 91 9.68 9.43 -13.88
C ARG A 91 9.60 8.48 -15.08
N ILE A 92 10.70 7.80 -15.42
CA ILE A 92 10.76 6.87 -16.56
C ILE A 92 10.00 5.57 -16.26
N LEU A 93 10.31 4.89 -15.15
CA LEU A 93 9.82 3.52 -14.91
C LEU A 93 8.37 3.46 -14.43
N ILE A 94 8.00 4.36 -13.53
CA ILE A 94 6.70 4.35 -12.85
C ILE A 94 5.73 5.31 -13.53
N LEU A 95 6.15 6.55 -13.76
CA LEU A 95 5.28 7.58 -14.34
C LEU A 95 5.21 7.53 -15.87
N LYS A 96 6.04 6.69 -16.51
CA LYS A 96 6.11 6.51 -17.97
C LYS A 96 6.33 7.83 -18.73
N TRP A 97 7.16 8.72 -18.18
CA TRP A 97 7.57 9.94 -18.89
C TRP A 97 8.48 9.58 -20.05
N THR A 98 8.51 10.43 -21.08
CA THR A 98 9.56 10.34 -22.09
C THR A 98 10.91 10.62 -21.44
N ILE A 99 11.98 10.08 -22.02
CA ILE A 99 13.32 10.26 -21.48
C ILE A 99 13.68 11.75 -21.45
N GLU A 100 13.39 12.49 -22.53
CA GLU A 100 13.64 13.93 -22.62
C GLU A 100 12.90 14.74 -21.53
N GLU A 101 11.64 14.41 -21.25
CA GLU A 101 10.89 15.05 -20.17
C GLU A 101 11.43 14.68 -18.79
N ALA A 102 11.84 13.42 -18.59
CA ALA A 102 12.38 12.95 -17.32
C ALA A 102 13.69 13.67 -16.96
N PHE A 103 14.51 13.94 -17.97
CA PHE A 103 15.77 14.67 -17.92
C PHE A 103 15.61 16.20 -17.99
N GLU A 104 14.38 16.71 -17.99
CA GLU A 104 14.09 18.17 -17.99
C GLU A 104 14.59 18.89 -19.26
N VAL A 105 14.88 18.14 -20.33
CA VAL A 105 15.25 18.67 -21.66
C VAL A 105 14.04 19.29 -22.34
N LYS A 106 12.87 18.66 -22.18
CA LYS A 106 11.59 19.15 -22.69
C LYS A 106 10.64 19.45 -21.54
N ASN A 107 10.04 20.65 -21.58
CA ASN A 107 8.97 21.00 -20.66
C ASN A 107 7.79 20.07 -20.88
N ARG A 108 7.40 19.35 -19.82
CA ARG A 108 6.24 18.49 -19.85
C ARG A 108 4.97 19.34 -20.02
N SER A 109 4.14 19.01 -20.99
CA SER A 109 2.80 19.59 -21.07
C SER A 109 2.03 19.15 -19.81
N LYS A 110 1.65 20.11 -18.95
CA LYS A 110 0.99 19.84 -17.66
C LYS A 110 -0.46 19.36 -17.82
N LEU A 111 -0.75 18.51 -18.81
CA LEU A 111 -2.04 17.84 -18.93
C LEU A 111 -2.12 16.72 -17.88
N ARG A 112 -2.05 17.11 -16.60
CA ARG A 112 -2.62 16.30 -15.53
C ARG A 112 -4.11 16.29 -15.84
N LYS A 113 -4.59 15.27 -16.57
CA LYS A 113 -6.03 15.01 -16.72
C LYS A 113 -6.56 14.98 -15.31
N ARG A 114 -7.15 16.10 -14.88
CA ARG A 114 -7.77 16.22 -13.57
C ARG A 114 -8.81 15.11 -13.63
N ARG A 115 -8.64 14.04 -12.85
CA ARG A 115 -9.65 12.98 -12.77
C ARG A 115 -10.94 13.73 -12.50
N LYS A 116 -11.85 13.79 -13.49
CA LYS A 116 -13.18 14.36 -13.29
C LYS A 116 -13.74 13.53 -12.15
N LYS A 117 -13.86 14.13 -10.97
CA LYS A 117 -14.49 13.45 -9.84
C LYS A 117 -15.91 13.22 -10.34
N ASN A 118 -16.27 11.98 -10.64
CA ASN A 118 -17.63 11.63 -10.99
C ASN A 118 -18.46 11.88 -9.73
N ASN A 119 -18.86 13.12 -9.52
CA ASN A 119 -19.84 13.52 -8.51
C ASN A 119 -21.23 13.09 -9.02
N LYS A 120 -21.42 11.80 -9.36
CA LYS A 120 -22.77 11.24 -9.39
C LYS A 120 -23.21 11.17 -7.93
N LYS A 121 -23.77 12.28 -7.44
CA LYS A 121 -24.59 12.25 -6.23
C LYS A 121 -25.86 11.54 -6.66
N ASN A 122 -25.92 10.23 -6.44
CA ASN A 122 -27.18 9.53 -6.50
C ASN A 122 -28.03 10.14 -5.38
N GLY A 123 -29.22 10.66 -5.70
CA GLY A 123 -30.16 11.13 -4.69
C GLY A 123 -30.54 10.00 -3.73
N TYR A 124 -31.13 10.35 -2.61
CA TYR A 124 -31.63 9.43 -1.60
C TYR A 124 -33.12 9.26 -1.79
N ILE A 125 -33.62 8.03 -1.85
CA ILE A 125 -35.05 7.74 -1.90
C ILE A 125 -35.46 7.31 -0.48
N VAL A 126 -36.36 8.07 0.15
CA VAL A 126 -36.94 7.74 1.46
C VAL A 126 -38.45 7.87 1.31
N ASP A 127 -39.17 6.79 1.64
CA ASP A 127 -40.63 6.71 1.50
C ASP A 127 -41.16 7.06 0.10
N GLY A 128 -40.42 6.68 -0.94
CA GLY A 128 -40.78 6.96 -2.34
C GLY A 128 -40.51 8.39 -2.80
N VAL A 129 -40.03 9.28 -1.92
CA VAL A 129 -39.63 10.65 -2.26
C VAL A 129 -38.13 10.72 -2.51
N MET A 130 -37.73 11.33 -3.62
CA MET A 130 -36.31 11.51 -3.98
C MET A 130 -35.77 12.83 -3.42
N TYR A 131 -34.69 12.74 -2.65
CA TYR A 131 -33.95 13.87 -2.09
C TYR A 131 -32.57 13.98 -2.75
N VAL A 132 -32.21 15.16 -3.22
CA VAL A 132 -30.94 15.42 -3.92
C VAL A 132 -29.76 15.42 -2.93
N SER A 133 -30.02 15.70 -1.65
CA SER A 133 -28.97 15.79 -0.63
C SER A 133 -29.42 15.42 0.78
N ILE A 134 -28.46 15.04 1.63
CA ILE A 134 -28.67 14.82 3.08
C ILE A 134 -29.24 16.07 3.78
N LYS A 135 -28.98 17.27 3.23
CA LYS A 135 -29.53 18.52 3.76
C LYS A 135 -31.04 18.59 3.58
N GLU A 136 -31.56 18.11 2.45
CA GLU A 136 -33.01 18.07 2.23
C GLU A 136 -33.67 17.05 3.15
N LEU A 137 -33.03 15.88 3.37
CA LEU A 137 -33.48 14.92 4.38
C LEU A 137 -33.52 15.55 5.79
N HIS A 138 -32.49 16.30 6.17
CA HIS A 138 -32.45 17.02 7.44
C HIS A 138 -33.66 17.97 7.62
N ILE A 139 -34.01 18.72 6.57
CA ILE A 139 -35.13 19.66 6.60
C ILE A 139 -36.47 18.90 6.65
N ALA A 140 -36.64 17.86 5.84
CA ALA A 140 -37.88 17.08 5.76
C ALA A 140 -38.19 16.32 7.06
N PHE A 141 -37.19 15.63 7.62
CA PHE A 141 -37.36 14.79 8.80
C PHE A 141 -37.09 15.51 10.12
N LYS A 142 -36.63 16.78 10.08
CA LYS A 142 -36.22 17.57 11.25
C LYS A 142 -35.20 16.86 12.17
N GLN A 143 -34.43 15.92 11.63
CA GLN A 143 -33.40 15.18 12.36
C GLN A 143 -32.03 15.81 12.17
N PRO A 144 -31.14 15.85 13.18
CA PRO A 144 -29.81 16.44 13.05
C PRO A 144 -29.01 15.87 11.87
N TYR A 145 -28.40 16.75 11.07
CA TYR A 145 -27.65 16.37 9.87
C TYR A 145 -26.62 15.25 10.10
N TYR A 146 -25.89 15.30 11.22
CA TYR A 146 -24.85 14.30 11.53
C TYR A 146 -25.43 12.90 11.76
N LEU A 147 -26.66 12.81 12.28
CA LEU A 147 -27.32 11.55 12.60
C LEU A 147 -27.73 10.84 11.30
N ILE A 148 -28.34 11.58 10.37
CA ILE A 148 -28.70 11.10 9.03
C ILE A 148 -27.43 10.65 8.28
N TYR A 149 -26.36 11.45 8.32
CA TYR A 149 -25.08 11.09 7.70
C TYR A 149 -24.50 9.78 8.26
N ASN A 150 -24.51 9.62 9.59
CA ASN A 150 -23.98 8.42 10.24
C ASN A 150 -24.83 7.18 9.92
N ARG A 151 -26.16 7.30 9.88
CA ARG A 151 -27.06 6.22 9.47
C ARG A 151 -26.76 5.75 8.05
N ILE A 152 -26.71 6.67 7.09
CA ILE A 152 -26.37 6.39 5.68
C ILE A 152 -24.98 5.74 5.57
N LYS A 153 -23.97 6.30 6.26
CA LYS A 153 -22.60 5.77 6.22
C LYS A 153 -22.48 4.36 6.79
N ASN A 154 -23.28 4.04 7.81
CA ASN A 154 -23.30 2.74 8.47
C ASN A 154 -24.28 1.75 7.83
N GLY A 155 -24.99 2.15 6.76
CA GLY A 155 -25.98 1.29 6.08
C GLY A 155 -27.24 1.04 6.91
N VAL A 156 -27.57 1.92 7.85
CA VAL A 156 -28.81 1.86 8.61
C VAL A 156 -29.85 2.68 7.86
N ASP A 157 -30.95 2.05 7.50
CA ASP A 157 -32.04 2.71 6.81
C ASP A 157 -32.63 3.85 7.65
N CYS A 158 -32.96 4.94 6.98
CA CYS A 158 -33.54 6.13 7.60
C CYS A 158 -35.06 6.02 7.49
N TYR A 159 -35.68 5.23 8.39
CA TYR A 159 -37.12 5.28 8.65
C TYR A 159 -37.41 6.15 9.88
#